data_AF-A0A1V5T8K8-F1
#
_entry.id   AF-A0A1V5T8K8-F1
#
_cell.length_a   1.000
_cell.length_b   1.000
_cell.length_c   1.000
_cell.angle_alpha   90.00
_cell.angle_beta   90.00
_cell.angle_gamma   90.00
#
_symmetry.space_group_name_H-M   'P 1'
#
loop_
_entity.id
_entity.type
_entity.pdbx_description
1 polymer ?
#
loop_
_entity_poly.entity_id
_entity_poly.type
_entity_poly.pdbx_seq_one_letter_code
_entity_poly.pdbx_strand_id
1 'polypeptide(L)'
;MKQSPEDSLLDFIFDQLDPFTIPELLRFLGESVTAATCRSAEQYLEHNHLAYEFPDEPGFEKEWISRAGLFTDRSVLIVPGKDEIAAGVFIPGSRCVPFCNPSLLPHELTFYLGDQELPRKQIRVTPEDAYKQYDLFGEEYIPQYLSLDNEENAAIFSSTEYEDPDFFYINAVDMGDFYWKSGFKPGDRIAATLVDWVEGIFILDLVSASTIVPEREAKWKAALERNLASSFKIIGAAGSMDEQLAYAYFLGGDSMFSLHATEVSHALRNSSVIAFEPYGVETRLWFKDQTVPPPDRWTISMVSLPASLFEEALVQLGLPVSIRVFDSYILDSLYRRETDCSLLLDRLIPVRLADNAFCIPVIERAAASRLKELQKTYNIFADNETGRLRTRFIALHSELTRFIFMLRDTGLLPGTMPEQGAVILAQIMAHTISALENLDFPVSDNPGDIDNLWLSVEGMEESFFEIKTVINEALPELLKQRFTIVKKESPDERV
;
A
#
# COMPACT_ATOMS: atom_id res chain seq x y z
N MET A 1 25.87 15.38 -3.98
CA MET A 1 25.05 14.97 -2.82
C MET A 1 25.49 13.57 -2.43
N LYS A 2 25.62 13.25 -1.14
CA LYS A 2 25.69 11.84 -0.75
C LYS A 2 24.29 11.27 -0.94
N GLN A 3 24.18 10.19 -1.70
CA GLN A 3 22.94 9.43 -1.86
C GLN A 3 22.43 9.01 -0.48
N SER A 4 21.11 9.07 -0.26
CA SER A 4 20.57 8.73 1.05
C SER A 4 20.76 7.23 1.32
N PRO A 5 20.89 6.78 2.58
CA PRO A 5 20.94 5.35 2.90
C PRO A 5 19.71 4.58 2.40
N GLU A 6 18.56 5.24 2.33
CA GLU A 6 17.31 4.68 1.84
C GLU A 6 17.32 4.50 0.33
N ASP A 7 17.82 5.48 -0.43
CA ASP A 7 18.01 5.35 -1.88
C ASP A 7 18.97 4.19 -2.19
N SER A 8 20.04 4.05 -1.40
CA SER A 8 21.00 2.95 -1.57
C SER A 8 20.39 1.58 -1.24
N LEU A 9 19.47 1.52 -0.28
CA LEU A 9 18.72 0.31 0.03
C LEU A 9 17.78 -0.05 -1.13
N LEU A 10 17.04 0.92 -1.68
CA LEU A 10 16.13 0.68 -2.79
C LEU A 10 16.90 0.24 -4.05
N ASP A 11 18.03 0.89 -4.37
CA ASP A 11 18.92 0.47 -5.46
C ASP A 11 19.32 -1.01 -5.30
N PHE A 12 19.72 -1.42 -4.09
CA PHE A 12 20.05 -2.82 -3.82
C PHE A 12 18.83 -3.74 -4.04
N ILE A 13 17.67 -3.41 -3.48
CA ILE A 13 16.47 -4.25 -3.57
C ILE A 13 15.98 -4.40 -5.02
N PHE A 14 16.13 -3.34 -5.82
CA PHE A 14 15.72 -3.29 -7.22
C PHE A 14 16.70 -4.02 -8.15
N ASP A 15 18.00 -3.93 -7.90
CA ASP A 15 19.04 -4.58 -8.71
C ASP A 15 19.28 -6.05 -8.31
N GLN A 16 18.98 -6.43 -7.07
CA GLN A 16 19.24 -7.76 -6.54
C GLN A 16 18.17 -8.77 -7.00
N LEU A 17 18.48 -9.50 -8.08
CA LEU A 17 17.57 -10.51 -8.63
C LEU A 17 17.72 -11.90 -7.99
N ASP A 18 18.91 -12.23 -7.48
CA ASP A 18 19.17 -13.49 -6.80
C ASP A 18 18.83 -13.40 -5.29
N PRO A 19 18.53 -14.52 -4.61
CA PRO A 19 18.42 -14.53 -3.15
C PRO A 19 19.67 -13.94 -2.47
N PHE A 20 19.46 -13.21 -1.39
CA PHE A 20 20.52 -12.53 -0.65
C PHE A 20 20.39 -12.74 0.86
N THR A 21 21.48 -12.51 1.57
CA THR A 21 21.52 -12.54 3.04
C THR A 21 21.57 -11.14 3.63
N ILE A 22 21.07 -10.96 4.86
CA ILE A 22 21.14 -9.67 5.56
C ILE A 22 22.57 -9.15 5.74
N PRO A 23 23.59 -9.99 6.05
CA PRO A 23 24.98 -9.56 6.05
C PRO A 23 25.48 -9.01 4.72
N GLU A 24 25.01 -9.52 3.58
CA GLU A 24 25.37 -8.98 2.26
C GLU A 24 24.78 -7.58 2.04
N LEU A 25 23.49 -7.43 2.34
CA LEU A 25 22.81 -6.12 2.30
C LEU A 25 23.53 -5.09 3.19
N LEU A 26 23.82 -5.42 4.45
CA LEU A 26 24.50 -4.50 5.36
C LEU A 26 25.89 -4.11 4.86
N ARG A 27 26.65 -5.05 4.28
CA ARG A 27 27.96 -4.74 3.69
C ARG A 27 27.83 -3.82 2.48
N PHE A 28 26.80 -4.00 1.65
CA PHE A 28 26.51 -3.12 0.51
C PHE A 28 26.23 -1.68 0.98
N LEU A 29 25.42 -1.53 2.03
CA LEU A 29 25.10 -0.23 2.63
C LEU A 29 26.28 0.41 3.39
N GLY A 30 27.40 -0.32 3.56
CA GLY A 30 28.54 0.13 4.36
C GLY A 30 28.30 0.10 5.87
N GLU A 31 27.28 -0.64 6.31
CA GLU A 31 26.87 -0.78 7.71
C GLU A 31 27.61 -1.92 8.42
N SER A 32 27.71 -1.80 9.74
CA SER A 32 28.34 -2.85 10.55
C SER A 32 27.46 -4.10 10.64
N VAL A 33 28.03 -5.29 10.40
CA VAL A 33 27.31 -6.57 10.53
C VAL A 33 27.35 -7.02 11.99
N THR A 34 26.27 -6.76 12.71
CA THR A 34 26.07 -7.14 14.13
C THR A 34 24.69 -7.76 14.30
N ALA A 35 24.47 -8.52 15.38
CA ALA A 35 23.15 -9.11 15.64
C ALA A 35 22.01 -8.06 15.76
N ALA A 36 22.33 -6.86 16.24
CA ALA A 36 21.36 -5.77 16.35
C ALA A 36 21.01 -5.17 14.99
N THR A 37 22.02 -4.89 14.16
CA THR A 37 21.83 -4.33 12.82
C THR A 37 21.17 -5.33 11.87
N CYS A 38 21.51 -6.62 11.96
CA CYS A 38 20.82 -7.65 11.19
C CYS A 38 19.33 -7.70 11.54
N ARG A 39 18.98 -7.78 12.83
CA ARG A 39 17.57 -7.79 13.27
C ARG A 39 16.82 -6.53 12.83
N SER A 40 17.47 -5.37 12.90
CA SER A 40 16.88 -4.12 12.45
C SER A 40 16.58 -4.13 10.95
N ALA A 41 17.49 -4.67 10.14
CA ALA A 41 17.29 -4.79 8.70
C ALA A 41 16.18 -5.78 8.35
N GLU A 42 16.15 -6.97 8.97
CA GLU A 42 15.08 -7.97 8.80
C GLU A 42 13.70 -7.35 9.06
N GLN A 43 13.55 -6.71 10.21
CA GLN A 43 12.31 -6.07 10.61
C GLN A 43 11.91 -4.91 9.67
N TYR A 44 12.88 -4.17 9.14
CA TYR A 44 12.61 -3.10 8.17
C TYR A 44 12.11 -3.67 6.84
N LEU A 45 12.74 -4.74 6.33
CA LEU A 45 12.33 -5.40 5.09
C LEU A 45 10.94 -6.02 5.22
N GLU A 46 10.66 -6.71 6.32
CA GLU A 46 9.34 -7.30 6.61
C GLU A 46 8.24 -6.25 6.69
N HIS A 47 8.51 -5.17 7.44
CA HIS A 47 7.51 -4.14 7.70
C HIS A 47 7.14 -3.34 6.45
N ASN A 48 8.13 -3.05 5.59
CA ASN A 48 7.94 -2.30 4.36
C ASN A 48 7.67 -3.21 3.14
N HIS A 49 7.50 -4.51 3.34
CA HIS A 49 7.23 -5.48 2.27
C HIS A 49 8.26 -5.44 1.12
N LEU A 50 9.53 -5.14 1.43
CA LEU A 50 10.59 -4.95 0.42
C LEU A 50 11.22 -6.27 -0.04
N ALA A 51 11.18 -7.30 0.80
CA ALA A 51 11.69 -8.63 0.50
C ALA A 51 10.98 -9.69 1.33
N TYR A 52 11.00 -10.93 0.83
CA TYR A 52 10.40 -12.09 1.48
C TYR A 52 11.46 -13.05 1.97
N GLU A 53 11.31 -13.48 3.21
CA GLU A 53 12.18 -14.47 3.86
C GLU A 53 11.86 -15.89 3.39
N PHE A 54 12.88 -16.64 2.97
CA PHE A 54 12.76 -18.07 2.76
C PHE A 54 12.66 -18.83 4.09
N PRO A 55 11.91 -19.95 4.14
CA PRO A 55 11.82 -20.77 5.35
C PRO A 55 13.21 -21.22 5.83
N ASP A 56 13.48 -21.09 7.14
CA ASP A 56 14.74 -21.51 7.77
C ASP A 56 15.06 -22.99 7.46
N GLU A 57 16.16 -23.22 6.74
CA GLU A 57 16.75 -24.54 6.58
C GLU A 57 17.90 -24.77 7.59
N PRO A 58 17.83 -25.80 8.45
CA PRO A 58 18.86 -26.04 9.46
C PRO A 58 20.26 -26.18 8.86
N GLY A 59 21.15 -25.24 9.19
CA GLY A 59 22.56 -25.26 8.76
C GLY A 59 22.87 -24.36 7.56
N PHE A 60 21.88 -23.65 7.02
CA PHE A 60 22.07 -22.60 6.02
C PHE A 60 21.84 -21.21 6.65
N GLU A 61 22.45 -20.18 6.04
CA GLU A 61 22.14 -18.81 6.41
C GLU A 61 20.74 -18.46 5.86
N LYS A 62 20.00 -17.65 6.61
CA LYS A 62 18.65 -17.22 6.24
C LYS A 62 18.70 -16.28 5.03
N GLU A 63 18.01 -16.67 3.97
CA GLU A 63 17.98 -15.96 2.69
C GLU A 63 16.66 -15.20 2.48
N TRP A 64 16.75 -14.15 1.67
CA TRP A 64 15.67 -13.24 1.33
C TRP A 64 15.61 -13.04 -0.19
N ILE A 65 14.44 -12.71 -0.72
CA ILE A 65 14.26 -12.37 -2.14
C ILE A 65 13.41 -11.11 -2.29
N SER A 66 13.83 -10.17 -3.13
CA SER A 66 13.03 -8.99 -3.47
C SER A 66 11.89 -9.35 -4.44
N ARG A 67 10.90 -8.47 -4.60
CA ARG A 67 9.87 -8.65 -5.65
C ARG A 67 10.50 -8.61 -7.06
N ALA A 68 11.52 -7.78 -7.26
CA ALA A 68 12.28 -7.74 -8.50
C ALA A 68 12.91 -9.10 -8.83
N GLY A 69 13.57 -9.74 -7.86
CA GLY A 69 14.14 -11.08 -8.03
C GLY A 69 13.09 -12.19 -8.16
N LEU A 70 11.92 -12.03 -7.53
CA LEU A 70 10.84 -13.00 -7.63
C LEU A 70 10.19 -13.03 -9.04
N PHE A 71 10.07 -11.87 -9.71
CA PHE A 71 9.27 -11.73 -10.93
C PHE A 71 10.06 -11.50 -12.21
N THR A 72 11.27 -10.97 -12.16
CA THR A 72 12.09 -10.75 -13.37
C THR A 72 12.40 -12.09 -14.04
N ASP A 73 12.37 -12.10 -15.37
CA ASP A 73 12.46 -13.29 -16.25
C ASP A 73 11.32 -14.31 -16.07
N ARG A 74 10.27 -14.00 -15.29
CA ARG A 74 9.09 -14.84 -15.15
C ARG A 74 7.98 -14.41 -16.09
N SER A 75 7.22 -15.40 -16.56
CA SER A 75 6.11 -15.20 -17.48
C SER A 75 4.78 -15.46 -16.82
N VAL A 76 3.82 -14.58 -17.07
CA VAL A 76 2.45 -14.68 -16.60
C VAL A 76 1.49 -14.68 -17.78
N LEU A 77 0.33 -15.33 -17.60
CA LEU A 77 -0.64 -15.47 -18.67
C LEU A 77 -1.79 -14.48 -18.51
N ILE A 78 -2.03 -13.72 -19.57
CA ILE A 78 -3.09 -12.72 -19.69
C ILE A 78 -4.14 -13.25 -20.66
N VAL A 79 -5.42 -13.02 -20.36
CA VAL A 79 -6.54 -13.45 -21.20
C VAL A 79 -7.24 -12.21 -21.78
N PRO A 80 -6.90 -11.80 -23.02
CA PRO A 80 -7.58 -10.67 -23.65
C PRO A 80 -9.09 -10.88 -23.78
N GLY A 81 -9.85 -9.82 -23.54
CA GLY A 81 -11.28 -9.78 -23.78
C GLY A 81 -11.62 -9.90 -25.27
N LYS A 82 -12.86 -10.30 -25.57
CA LYS A 82 -13.33 -10.38 -26.96
C LYS A 82 -13.33 -9.01 -27.63
N ASP A 83 -13.70 -7.97 -26.89
CA ASP A 83 -13.77 -6.60 -27.38
C ASP A 83 -12.38 -6.00 -27.61
N GLU A 84 -11.40 -6.35 -26.77
CA GLU A 84 -9.99 -6.02 -26.95
C GLU A 84 -9.42 -6.64 -28.24
N ILE A 85 -9.66 -7.93 -28.45
CA ILE A 85 -9.24 -8.63 -29.68
C ILE A 85 -9.89 -7.98 -30.91
N ALA A 86 -11.18 -7.67 -30.83
CA ALA A 86 -11.92 -7.04 -31.94
C ALA A 86 -11.44 -5.61 -32.24
N ALA A 87 -11.08 -4.84 -31.20
CA ALA A 87 -10.57 -3.47 -31.33
C ALA A 87 -9.07 -3.40 -31.65
N GLY A 88 -8.37 -4.54 -31.61
CA GLY A 88 -6.93 -4.63 -31.85
C GLY A 88 -6.12 -3.96 -30.74
N VAL A 89 -6.57 -4.07 -29.49
CA VAL A 89 -5.93 -3.41 -28.35
C VAL A 89 -5.78 -4.36 -27.18
N PHE A 90 -4.88 -4.02 -26.26
CA PHE A 90 -4.76 -4.64 -24.94
C PHE A 90 -4.76 -3.56 -23.87
N ILE A 91 -5.64 -3.68 -22.89
CA ILE A 91 -5.71 -2.83 -21.70
C ILE A 91 -4.91 -3.52 -20.58
N PRO A 92 -3.78 -2.96 -20.14
CA PRO A 92 -3.00 -3.55 -19.05
C PRO A 92 -3.81 -3.65 -17.76
N GLY A 93 -4.46 -2.56 -17.35
CA GLY A 93 -5.22 -2.48 -16.11
C GLY A 93 -4.44 -3.09 -14.93
N SER A 94 -5.10 -3.91 -14.13
CA SER A 94 -4.51 -4.66 -13.03
C SER A 94 -3.98 -6.03 -13.43
N ARG A 95 -3.93 -6.39 -14.71
CA ARG A 95 -3.52 -7.74 -15.17
C ARG A 95 -2.02 -8.02 -14.98
N CYS A 96 -1.24 -6.97 -14.80
CA CYS A 96 0.18 -7.04 -14.45
C CYS A 96 0.42 -7.05 -12.93
N VAL A 97 -0.62 -6.94 -12.09
CA VAL A 97 -0.50 -7.04 -10.63
C VAL A 97 -0.43 -8.53 -10.24
N PRO A 98 0.51 -8.96 -9.37
CA PRO A 98 1.46 -8.16 -8.59
C PRO A 98 2.88 -8.11 -9.20
N PHE A 99 3.01 -8.38 -10.51
CA PHE A 99 4.28 -8.62 -11.18
C PHE A 99 5.04 -7.35 -11.52
N CYS A 100 4.37 -6.21 -11.66
CA CYS A 100 5.01 -4.92 -11.88
C CYS A 100 5.37 -4.23 -10.56
N ASN A 101 6.29 -3.27 -10.63
CA ASN A 101 6.53 -2.34 -9.54
C ASN A 101 5.23 -1.61 -9.16
N PRO A 102 4.79 -1.66 -7.88
CA PRO A 102 3.55 -1.01 -7.45
C PRO A 102 3.58 0.52 -7.55
N SER A 103 4.76 1.13 -7.73
CA SER A 103 4.89 2.57 -7.99
C SER A 103 4.56 2.96 -9.43
N LEU A 104 4.43 2.02 -10.36
CA LEU A 104 4.09 2.29 -11.76
C LEU A 104 2.58 2.16 -12.00
N LEU A 105 2.03 3.13 -12.71
CA LEU A 105 0.67 3.11 -13.22
C LEU A 105 0.56 2.20 -14.45
N PRO A 106 -0.62 1.61 -14.73
CA PRO A 106 -0.80 0.69 -15.86
C PRO A 106 -0.42 1.25 -17.24
N HIS A 107 -0.53 2.56 -17.45
CA HIS A 107 -0.14 3.23 -18.70
C HIS A 107 1.37 3.55 -18.80
N GLU A 108 2.12 3.44 -17.69
CA GLU A 108 3.57 3.61 -17.67
C GLU A 108 4.31 2.32 -18.07
N LEU A 109 3.64 1.16 -17.99
CA LEU A 109 4.22 -0.14 -18.36
C LEU A 109 4.57 -0.23 -19.84
N THR A 110 5.75 -0.72 -20.19
CA THR A 110 6.16 -0.81 -21.60
C THR A 110 6.05 -2.25 -22.11
N PHE A 111 5.53 -2.43 -23.32
CA PHE A 111 5.28 -3.75 -23.90
C PHE A 111 6.01 -3.91 -25.23
N TYR A 112 6.69 -5.04 -25.40
CA TYR A 112 7.48 -5.38 -26.59
C TYR A 112 6.94 -6.65 -27.25
N LEU A 113 7.08 -6.72 -28.58
CA LEU A 113 6.95 -7.94 -29.37
C LEU A 113 8.29 -8.24 -30.03
N GLY A 114 9.03 -9.21 -29.47
CA GLY A 114 10.46 -9.35 -29.78
C GLY A 114 11.20 -8.05 -29.41
N ASP A 115 11.88 -7.45 -30.38
CA ASP A 115 12.61 -6.18 -30.19
C ASP A 115 11.79 -4.92 -30.51
N GLN A 116 10.50 -5.07 -30.86
CA GLN A 116 9.65 -3.95 -31.26
C GLN A 116 8.76 -3.51 -30.11
N GLU A 117 8.93 -2.28 -29.64
CA GLU A 117 8.01 -1.63 -28.71
C GLU A 117 6.62 -1.44 -29.36
N LEU A 118 5.57 -1.80 -28.62
CA LEU A 118 4.19 -1.67 -29.06
C LEU A 118 3.65 -0.28 -28.71
N PRO A 119 3.10 0.46 -29.69
CA PRO A 119 2.65 1.82 -29.45
C PRO A 119 1.37 1.86 -28.61
N ARG A 120 1.11 3.00 -27.98
CA ARG A 120 -0.15 3.28 -27.29
C ARG A 120 -1.23 3.76 -28.27
N LYS A 121 -2.48 3.38 -27.97
CA LYS A 121 -3.68 3.78 -28.70
C LYS A 121 -4.77 4.18 -27.70
N GLN A 122 -5.16 5.43 -27.76
CA GLN A 122 -6.25 5.96 -26.94
C GLN A 122 -7.58 5.33 -27.39
N ILE A 123 -8.33 4.79 -26.42
CA ILE A 123 -9.68 4.27 -26.62
C ILE A 123 -10.64 4.97 -25.68
N ARG A 124 -11.88 5.18 -26.14
CA ARG A 124 -12.96 5.70 -25.31
C ARG A 124 -13.74 4.54 -24.71
N VAL A 125 -13.93 4.56 -23.40
CA VAL A 125 -14.59 3.49 -22.64
C VAL A 125 -15.60 4.07 -21.64
N THR A 126 -16.42 3.18 -21.08
CA THR A 126 -17.34 3.49 -19.98
C THR A 126 -16.82 2.87 -18.67
N PRO A 127 -17.28 3.35 -17.49
CA PRO A 127 -16.97 2.71 -16.21
C PRO A 127 -17.28 1.21 -16.19
N GLU A 128 -18.44 0.80 -16.73
CA GLU A 128 -18.90 -0.60 -16.74
C GLU A 128 -17.92 -1.56 -17.46
N ASP A 129 -17.28 -1.07 -18.52
CA ASP A 129 -16.33 -1.85 -19.32
C ASP A 129 -14.93 -1.86 -18.69
N ALA A 130 -14.51 -0.71 -18.15
CA ALA A 130 -13.16 -0.48 -17.68
C ALA A 130 -12.91 -1.03 -16.28
N TYR A 131 -13.83 -0.89 -15.32
CA TYR A 131 -13.56 -1.18 -13.89
C TYR A 131 -13.22 -2.65 -13.68
N LYS A 132 -13.79 -3.52 -14.51
CA LYS A 132 -13.47 -4.95 -14.58
C LYS A 132 -12.03 -5.24 -15.05
N GLN A 133 -11.24 -4.25 -15.45
CA GLN A 133 -9.83 -4.44 -15.75
C GLN A 133 -8.92 -3.92 -14.64
N TYR A 134 -9.46 -3.28 -13.60
CA TYR A 134 -8.70 -2.61 -12.54
C TYR A 134 -9.03 -3.17 -11.14
N ASP A 135 -9.66 -4.35 -11.06
CA ASP A 135 -10.22 -4.90 -9.83
C ASP A 135 -9.18 -5.17 -8.72
N LEU A 136 -7.94 -5.51 -9.07
CA LEU A 136 -6.87 -5.73 -8.07
C LEU A 136 -6.29 -4.45 -7.48
N PHE A 137 -6.69 -3.27 -7.95
CA PHE A 137 -6.35 -2.01 -7.29
C PHE A 137 -7.31 -1.63 -6.17
N GLY A 138 -8.51 -2.23 -6.13
CA GLY A 138 -9.59 -1.84 -5.23
C GLY A 138 -10.49 -0.81 -5.90
N GLU A 139 -11.80 -1.02 -5.84
CA GLU A 139 -12.82 -0.20 -6.52
C GLU A 139 -12.68 1.29 -6.16
N GLU A 140 -12.35 1.57 -4.91
CA GLU A 140 -12.13 2.90 -4.34
C GLU A 140 -10.97 3.68 -4.98
N TYR A 141 -9.99 2.99 -5.58
CA TYR A 141 -8.82 3.61 -6.19
C TYR A 141 -8.94 3.72 -7.72
N ILE A 142 -9.84 2.96 -8.36
CA ILE A 142 -9.97 2.92 -9.83
C ILE A 142 -10.11 4.32 -10.46
N PRO A 143 -10.95 5.24 -9.95
CA PRO A 143 -11.07 6.59 -10.51
C PRO A 143 -9.73 7.35 -10.50
N GLN A 144 -8.91 7.17 -9.47
CA GLN A 144 -7.62 7.85 -9.34
C GLN A 144 -6.65 7.35 -10.42
N TYR A 145 -6.50 6.04 -10.59
CA TYR A 145 -5.68 5.45 -11.65
C TYR A 145 -6.12 5.92 -13.05
N LEU A 146 -7.44 5.93 -13.29
CA LEU A 146 -7.98 6.34 -14.59
C LEU A 146 -7.86 7.84 -14.83
N SER A 147 -7.98 8.67 -13.79
CA SER A 147 -7.81 10.12 -13.91
C SER A 147 -6.40 10.52 -14.38
N LEU A 148 -5.39 9.73 -13.97
CA LEU A 148 -3.98 9.92 -14.34
C LEU A 148 -3.62 9.27 -15.67
N ASP A 149 -4.44 8.37 -16.20
CA ASP A 149 -4.14 7.59 -17.41
C ASP A 149 -4.01 8.45 -18.67
N ASN A 150 -4.75 9.55 -18.74
CA ASN A 150 -4.77 10.46 -19.88
C ASN A 150 -4.92 11.91 -19.43
N GLU A 151 -4.23 12.84 -20.09
CA GLU A 151 -4.28 14.27 -19.75
C GLU A 151 -5.70 14.86 -19.76
N GLU A 152 -6.61 14.33 -20.61
CA GLU A 152 -8.00 14.77 -20.66
C GLU A 152 -8.83 14.23 -19.49
N ASN A 153 -8.43 13.12 -18.87
CA ASN A 153 -9.23 12.45 -17.85
C ASN A 153 -9.32 13.28 -16.57
N ALA A 154 -8.27 13.99 -16.16
CA ALA A 154 -8.32 14.87 -14.98
C ALA A 154 -9.49 15.87 -15.04
N ALA A 155 -9.73 16.47 -16.21
CA ALA A 155 -10.86 17.39 -16.41
C ALA A 155 -12.21 16.66 -16.45
N ILE A 156 -12.25 15.44 -16.99
CA ILE A 156 -13.47 14.63 -17.07
C ILE A 156 -13.91 14.22 -15.66
N PHE A 157 -13.01 13.63 -14.87
CA PHE A 157 -13.30 13.16 -13.50
C PHE A 157 -13.57 14.32 -12.52
N SER A 158 -12.99 15.50 -12.73
CA SER A 158 -13.31 16.68 -11.90
C SER A 158 -14.63 17.38 -12.27
N SER A 159 -15.20 17.06 -13.44
CA SER A 159 -16.45 17.69 -13.90
C SER A 159 -17.71 17.06 -13.31
N THR A 160 -17.60 15.90 -12.68
CA THR A 160 -18.69 15.16 -12.05
C THR A 160 -18.51 15.17 -10.53
N GLU A 161 -19.33 15.95 -9.83
CA GLU A 161 -19.33 15.98 -8.36
C GLU A 161 -19.80 14.62 -7.82
N TYR A 162 -18.87 13.81 -7.30
CA TYR A 162 -19.12 12.54 -6.58
C TYR A 162 -19.73 11.40 -7.43
N GLU A 163 -19.70 11.50 -8.76
CA GLU A 163 -20.15 10.44 -9.67
C GLU A 163 -19.06 10.11 -10.70
N ASP A 164 -19.05 8.87 -11.16
CA ASP A 164 -18.20 8.47 -12.28
C ASP A 164 -18.68 9.13 -13.59
N PRO A 165 -17.76 9.60 -14.44
CA PRO A 165 -18.13 10.18 -15.72
C PRO A 165 -18.72 9.13 -16.68
N ASP A 166 -19.63 9.56 -17.56
CA ASP A 166 -20.25 8.71 -18.59
C ASP A 166 -19.22 7.98 -19.47
N PHE A 167 -18.06 8.60 -19.68
CA PHE A 167 -16.94 8.04 -20.43
C PHE A 167 -15.64 8.69 -20.02
N PHE A 168 -14.55 8.01 -20.33
CA PHE A 168 -13.18 8.52 -20.23
C PHE A 168 -12.30 7.78 -21.25
N TYR A 169 -11.01 8.14 -21.27
CA TYR A 169 -10.05 7.56 -22.18
C TYR A 169 -9.10 6.60 -21.47
N ILE A 170 -8.67 5.55 -22.17
CA ILE A 170 -7.60 4.65 -21.71
C ILE A 170 -6.52 4.60 -22.78
N ASN A 171 -5.25 4.72 -22.37
CA ASN A 171 -4.06 4.51 -23.17
C ASN A 171 -3.74 3.01 -23.29
N ALA A 172 -4.54 2.31 -24.08
CA ALA A 172 -4.35 0.89 -24.37
C ALA A 172 -3.11 0.65 -25.24
N VAL A 173 -2.58 -0.57 -25.23
CA VAL A 173 -1.50 -1.02 -26.11
C VAL A 173 -2.10 -1.41 -27.46
N ASP A 174 -1.54 -0.92 -28.56
CA ASP A 174 -1.96 -1.33 -29.90
C ASP A 174 -1.45 -2.73 -30.22
N MET A 175 -2.39 -3.67 -30.33
CA MET A 175 -2.13 -5.08 -30.59
C MET A 175 -2.58 -5.51 -31.99
N GLY A 176 -3.02 -4.57 -32.84
CA GLY A 176 -3.64 -4.90 -34.13
C GLY A 176 -2.72 -5.75 -35.01
N ASP A 177 -1.46 -5.34 -35.12
CA ASP A 177 -0.44 -6.07 -35.87
C ASP A 177 -0.12 -7.44 -35.25
N PHE A 178 -0.03 -7.49 -33.91
CA PHE A 178 0.23 -8.73 -33.18
C PHE A 178 -0.89 -9.75 -33.38
N TYR A 179 -2.15 -9.37 -33.14
CA TYR A 179 -3.29 -10.25 -33.28
C TYR A 179 -3.48 -10.73 -34.72
N TRP A 180 -3.28 -9.84 -35.70
CA TRP A 180 -3.42 -10.19 -37.11
C TRP A 180 -2.31 -11.15 -37.59
N LYS A 181 -1.02 -10.84 -37.31
CA LYS A 181 0.12 -11.66 -37.77
C LYS A 181 0.17 -13.03 -37.10
N SER A 182 -0.20 -13.10 -35.82
CA SER A 182 -0.19 -14.34 -35.04
C SER A 182 -1.42 -15.23 -35.29
N GLY A 183 -2.48 -14.68 -35.89
CA GLY A 183 -3.77 -15.37 -36.03
C GLY A 183 -4.47 -15.57 -34.69
N PHE A 184 -4.27 -14.63 -33.75
CA PHE A 184 -4.81 -14.67 -32.40
C PHE A 184 -6.33 -14.82 -32.43
N LYS A 185 -6.87 -15.75 -31.63
CA LYS A 185 -8.30 -16.03 -31.54
C LYS A 185 -8.75 -16.13 -30.08
N PRO A 186 -10.06 -15.94 -29.81
CA PRO A 186 -10.59 -16.12 -28.46
C PRO A 186 -10.21 -17.47 -27.86
N GLY A 187 -9.65 -17.44 -26.65
CA GLY A 187 -9.13 -18.61 -25.93
C GLY A 187 -7.60 -18.75 -25.99
N ASP A 188 -6.94 -18.09 -26.93
CA ASP A 188 -5.49 -17.89 -26.86
C ASP A 188 -5.16 -16.93 -25.70
N ARG A 189 -3.91 -17.01 -25.22
CA ARG A 189 -3.38 -16.19 -24.13
C ARG A 189 -2.16 -15.43 -24.57
N ILE A 190 -1.88 -14.33 -23.89
CA ILE A 190 -0.61 -13.62 -24.01
C ILE A 190 0.27 -14.10 -22.85
N ALA A 191 1.46 -14.61 -23.15
CA ALA A 191 2.52 -14.72 -22.16
C ALA A 191 3.23 -13.38 -22.08
N ALA A 192 3.14 -12.72 -20.94
CA ALA A 192 3.87 -11.50 -20.64
C ALA A 192 5.05 -11.87 -19.75
N THR A 193 6.26 -11.83 -20.30
CA THR A 193 7.51 -12.04 -19.57
C THR A 193 8.00 -10.69 -19.07
N LEU A 194 8.13 -10.54 -17.75
CA LEU A 194 8.73 -9.35 -17.17
C LEU A 194 10.24 -9.40 -17.36
N VAL A 195 10.82 -8.39 -18.00
CA VAL A 195 12.27 -8.32 -18.23
C VAL A 195 12.95 -7.23 -17.40
N ASP A 196 12.19 -6.21 -16.99
CA ASP A 196 12.65 -5.18 -16.08
C ASP A 196 11.51 -4.83 -15.11
N TRP A 197 11.67 -5.20 -13.85
CA TRP A 197 10.66 -4.95 -12.81
C TRP A 197 10.55 -3.47 -12.46
N VAL A 198 11.68 -2.76 -12.42
CA VAL A 198 11.78 -1.36 -11.99
C VAL A 198 11.07 -0.45 -12.98
N GLU A 199 11.38 -0.63 -14.27
CA GLU A 199 10.82 0.15 -15.39
C GLU A 199 9.51 -0.46 -15.94
N GLY A 200 9.08 -1.62 -15.43
CA GLY A 200 7.82 -2.25 -15.82
C GLY A 200 7.79 -2.69 -17.29
N ILE A 201 8.88 -3.30 -17.77
CA ILE A 201 9.02 -3.73 -19.17
C ILE A 201 8.63 -5.20 -19.33
N PHE A 202 7.72 -5.46 -20.27
CA PHE A 202 7.23 -6.80 -20.60
C PHE A 202 7.50 -7.16 -22.07
N ILE A 203 7.89 -8.41 -22.31
CA ILE A 203 7.90 -9.02 -23.65
C ILE A 203 6.67 -9.90 -23.80
N LEU A 204 5.96 -9.76 -24.90
CA LEU A 204 4.70 -10.46 -25.19
C LEU A 204 4.89 -11.58 -26.21
N ASP A 205 4.37 -12.75 -25.87
CA ASP A 205 4.34 -13.93 -26.74
C ASP A 205 2.92 -14.54 -26.84
N LEU A 206 2.64 -15.20 -27.96
CA LEU A 206 1.39 -15.95 -28.16
C LEU A 206 1.46 -17.31 -27.46
N VAL A 207 0.45 -17.62 -26.64
CA VAL A 207 0.17 -18.97 -26.16
C VAL A 207 -1.15 -19.44 -26.76
N SER A 208 -1.07 -20.39 -27.70
CA SER A 208 -2.25 -21.02 -28.31
C SER A 208 -3.13 -21.69 -27.27
N ALA A 209 -4.45 -21.57 -27.43
CA ALA A 209 -5.45 -22.27 -26.63
C ALA A 209 -5.21 -23.79 -26.54
N SER A 210 -4.63 -24.39 -27.60
CA SER A 210 -4.31 -25.82 -27.63
C SER A 210 -3.23 -26.26 -26.65
N THR A 211 -2.41 -25.32 -26.17
CA THR A 211 -1.35 -25.56 -25.17
C THR A 211 -1.93 -25.67 -23.75
N ILE A 212 -3.12 -25.11 -23.53
CA ILE A 212 -3.76 -25.07 -22.22
C ILE A 212 -4.41 -26.42 -21.93
N VAL A 213 -4.00 -27.04 -20.83
CA VAL A 213 -4.58 -28.29 -20.34
C VAL A 213 -5.50 -27.97 -19.17
N PRO A 214 -6.84 -28.15 -19.30
CA PRO A 214 -7.80 -27.73 -18.28
C PRO A 214 -7.54 -28.28 -16.88
N GLU A 215 -7.08 -29.53 -16.78
CA GLU A 215 -6.73 -30.16 -15.50
C GLU A 215 -5.53 -29.49 -14.81
N ARG A 216 -4.55 -29.01 -15.59
CA ARG A 216 -3.37 -28.30 -15.07
C ARG A 216 -3.73 -26.87 -14.67
N GLU A 217 -4.59 -26.22 -15.44
CA GLU A 217 -5.13 -24.91 -15.06
C GLU A 217 -5.93 -25.00 -13.76
N ALA A 218 -6.78 -26.02 -13.60
CA ALA A 218 -7.53 -26.25 -12.36
C ALA A 218 -6.59 -26.49 -11.16
N LYS A 219 -5.50 -27.25 -11.36
CA LYS A 219 -4.46 -27.43 -10.32
C LYS A 219 -3.77 -26.12 -9.96
N TRP A 220 -3.48 -25.27 -10.95
CA TRP A 220 -2.90 -23.96 -10.72
C TRP A 220 -3.85 -23.04 -9.95
N LYS A 221 -5.15 -23.00 -10.31
CA LYS A 221 -6.18 -22.24 -9.57
C LYS A 221 -6.26 -22.68 -8.10
N ALA A 222 -6.29 -23.99 -7.85
CA ALA A 222 -6.29 -24.54 -6.49
C ALA A 222 -4.99 -24.28 -5.72
N ALA A 223 -3.86 -24.10 -6.42
CA ALA A 223 -2.61 -23.68 -5.79
C ALA A 223 -2.65 -22.19 -5.43
N LEU A 224 -3.13 -21.33 -6.33
CA LEU A 224 -3.34 -19.91 -6.07
C LEU A 224 -4.23 -19.68 -4.83
N GLU A 225 -5.39 -20.33 -4.77
CA GLU A 225 -6.31 -20.23 -3.61
C GLU A 225 -5.65 -20.68 -2.30
N ARG A 226 -4.89 -21.77 -2.34
CA ARG A 226 -4.17 -22.29 -1.16
C ARG A 226 -3.09 -21.32 -0.70
N ASN A 227 -2.32 -20.77 -1.63
CA ASN A 227 -1.21 -19.88 -1.31
C ASN A 227 -1.71 -18.51 -0.82
N LEU A 228 -2.81 -17.99 -1.39
CA LEU A 228 -3.50 -16.82 -0.86
C LEU A 228 -4.04 -17.08 0.56
N ALA A 229 -4.70 -18.22 0.78
CA ALA A 229 -5.16 -18.59 2.11
C ALA A 229 -4.02 -18.74 3.13
N SER A 230 -2.81 -19.11 2.69
CA SER A 230 -1.61 -19.12 3.52
C SER A 230 -1.07 -17.71 3.76
N SER A 231 -1.03 -16.87 2.73
CA SER A 231 -0.66 -15.45 2.82
C SER A 231 -1.50 -14.73 3.89
N PHE A 232 -2.83 -14.90 3.84
CA PHE A 232 -3.76 -14.36 4.82
C PHE A 232 -3.48 -14.77 6.28
N LYS A 233 -2.90 -15.96 6.48
CA LYS A 233 -2.55 -16.47 7.82
C LYS A 233 -1.19 -15.97 8.31
N ILE A 234 -0.29 -15.64 7.40
CA ILE A 234 1.10 -15.26 7.71
C ILE A 234 1.21 -13.74 7.83
N ILE A 235 0.81 -13.00 6.79
CA ILE A 235 0.93 -11.53 6.75
C ILE A 235 -0.39 -10.82 7.15
N GLY A 236 -1.49 -11.56 7.27
CA GLY A 236 -2.78 -11.02 7.70
C GLY A 236 -3.57 -10.32 6.59
N ALA A 237 -4.60 -9.58 7.00
CA ALA A 237 -5.48 -8.83 6.10
C ALA A 237 -5.02 -7.37 5.85
N ALA A 238 -3.99 -6.92 6.57
CA ALA A 238 -3.58 -5.51 6.56
C ALA A 238 -2.82 -5.10 5.29
N GLY A 239 -2.11 -6.03 4.64
CA GLY A 239 -1.42 -5.78 3.38
C GLY A 239 -2.37 -5.49 2.23
N SER A 240 -1.91 -4.72 1.24
CA SER A 240 -2.63 -4.46 -0.01
C SER A 240 -2.85 -5.74 -0.83
N MET A 241 -3.78 -5.72 -1.78
CA MET A 241 -4.07 -6.89 -2.62
C MET A 241 -2.86 -7.32 -3.46
N ASP A 242 -2.04 -6.38 -3.94
CA ASP A 242 -0.82 -6.69 -4.66
C ASP A 242 0.19 -7.41 -3.76
N GLU A 243 0.35 -6.98 -2.51
CA GLU A 243 1.26 -7.62 -1.55
C GLU A 243 0.77 -9.02 -1.17
N GLN A 244 -0.53 -9.17 -0.89
CA GLN A 244 -1.15 -10.48 -0.65
C GLN A 244 -0.90 -11.46 -1.80
N LEU A 245 -1.03 -10.98 -3.04
CA LEU A 245 -0.77 -11.76 -4.24
C LEU A 245 0.71 -12.07 -4.42
N ALA A 246 1.61 -11.09 -4.26
CA ALA A 246 3.04 -11.34 -4.43
C ALA A 246 3.55 -12.36 -3.42
N TYR A 247 3.13 -12.24 -2.17
CA TYR A 247 3.46 -13.22 -1.15
C TYR A 247 2.89 -14.61 -1.48
N ALA A 248 1.68 -14.70 -2.07
CA ALA A 248 1.13 -15.97 -2.54
C ALA A 248 1.94 -16.59 -3.71
N TYR A 249 2.50 -15.77 -4.60
CA TYR A 249 3.42 -16.23 -5.65
C TYR A 249 4.73 -16.72 -5.07
N PHE A 250 5.29 -15.99 -4.10
CA PHE A 250 6.48 -16.39 -3.36
C PHE A 250 6.30 -17.77 -2.70
N LEU A 251 5.21 -17.98 -1.96
CA LEU A 251 4.91 -19.28 -1.33
C LEU A 251 4.73 -20.42 -2.34
N GLY A 252 4.24 -20.12 -3.54
CA GLY A 252 4.02 -21.11 -4.59
C GLY A 252 5.23 -21.42 -5.47
N GLY A 253 6.25 -20.54 -5.45
CA GLY A 253 7.46 -20.64 -6.25
C GLY A 253 7.19 -20.88 -7.75
N ASP A 254 8.06 -21.65 -8.39
CA ASP A 254 8.00 -21.96 -9.83
C ASP A 254 6.64 -22.51 -10.30
N SER A 255 5.88 -23.18 -9.43
CA SER A 255 4.59 -23.75 -9.79
C SER A 255 3.54 -22.70 -10.17
N MET A 256 3.74 -21.46 -9.74
CA MET A 256 2.87 -20.33 -10.03
C MET A 256 3.12 -19.73 -11.43
N PHE A 257 4.31 -19.90 -12.00
CA PHE A 257 4.70 -19.38 -13.32
C PHE A 257 4.50 -20.44 -14.42
N SER A 258 3.30 -20.99 -14.48
CA SER A 258 2.96 -22.10 -15.38
C SER A 258 2.38 -21.60 -16.72
N LEU A 259 2.80 -22.20 -17.83
CA LEU A 259 2.16 -22.00 -19.15
C LEU A 259 0.73 -22.56 -19.25
N HIS A 260 0.22 -23.18 -18.18
CA HIS A 260 -1.17 -23.59 -18.06
C HIS A 260 -1.97 -22.73 -17.09
N ALA A 261 -1.36 -21.71 -16.47
CA ALA A 261 -2.03 -20.73 -15.62
C ALA A 261 -3.06 -19.92 -16.40
N THR A 262 -4.04 -19.36 -15.71
CA THR A 262 -4.93 -18.32 -16.28
C THR A 262 -4.60 -16.98 -15.64
N GLU A 263 -5.18 -15.91 -16.17
CA GLU A 263 -5.07 -14.58 -15.55
C GLU A 263 -5.60 -14.57 -14.11
N VAL A 264 -4.90 -13.88 -13.21
CA VAL A 264 -5.21 -13.82 -11.76
C VAL A 264 -6.62 -13.29 -11.50
N SER A 265 -6.98 -12.12 -12.04
CA SER A 265 -8.34 -11.56 -11.88
C SER A 265 -9.42 -12.53 -12.38
N HIS A 266 -9.17 -13.20 -13.50
CA HIS A 266 -10.07 -14.23 -14.01
C HIS A 266 -10.20 -15.44 -13.06
N ALA A 267 -9.11 -15.87 -12.44
CA ALA A 267 -9.15 -16.95 -11.46
C ALA A 267 -9.93 -16.55 -10.19
N LEU A 268 -9.70 -15.35 -9.67
CA LEU A 268 -10.31 -14.85 -8.44
C LEU A 268 -11.81 -14.65 -8.59
N ARG A 269 -12.29 -14.07 -9.70
CA ARG A 269 -13.74 -13.92 -9.97
C ARG A 269 -14.50 -15.24 -9.98
N ASN A 270 -13.81 -16.32 -10.35
CA ASN A 270 -14.38 -17.66 -10.42
C ASN A 270 -14.04 -18.51 -9.19
N SER A 271 -13.39 -17.93 -8.17
CA SER A 271 -13.04 -18.64 -6.95
C SER A 271 -14.29 -18.91 -6.10
N SER A 272 -14.31 -20.11 -5.51
CA SER A 272 -15.30 -20.48 -4.48
C SER A 272 -14.77 -20.28 -3.06
N VAL A 273 -13.50 -19.89 -2.91
CA VAL A 273 -12.81 -19.80 -1.61
C VAL A 273 -12.40 -18.38 -1.29
N ILE A 274 -11.99 -17.60 -2.29
CA ILE A 274 -11.47 -16.24 -2.14
C ILE A 274 -12.44 -15.26 -2.82
N ALA A 275 -12.61 -14.09 -2.23
CA ALA A 275 -13.39 -13.00 -2.80
C ALA A 275 -12.74 -11.64 -2.52
N PHE A 276 -13.23 -10.63 -3.23
CA PHE A 276 -13.02 -9.22 -2.91
C PHE A 276 -14.02 -8.87 -1.81
N GLU A 277 -13.52 -8.63 -0.60
CA GLU A 277 -14.33 -8.37 0.59
C GLU A 277 -14.10 -6.93 1.07
N PRO A 278 -15.16 -6.24 1.54
CA PRO A 278 -15.03 -4.92 2.14
C PRO A 278 -14.16 -4.93 3.40
N TYR A 279 -13.25 -3.96 3.49
CA TYR A 279 -12.40 -3.73 4.64
C TYR A 279 -12.28 -2.23 4.93
N GLY A 280 -13.17 -1.72 5.80
CA GLY A 280 -13.29 -0.30 6.08
C GLY A 280 -13.74 0.46 4.83
N VAL A 281 -12.90 1.39 4.37
CA VAL A 281 -13.13 2.14 3.12
C VAL A 281 -12.42 1.54 1.90
N GLU A 282 -11.79 0.38 2.08
CA GLU A 282 -11.01 -0.29 1.03
C GLU A 282 -11.51 -1.69 0.73
N THR A 283 -11.00 -2.25 -0.36
CA THR A 283 -11.21 -3.64 -0.76
C THR A 283 -9.98 -4.49 -0.41
N ARG A 284 -10.22 -5.73 0.05
CA ARG A 284 -9.17 -6.72 0.29
C ARG A 284 -9.51 -8.07 -0.31
N LEU A 285 -8.48 -8.85 -0.66
CA LEU A 285 -8.68 -10.27 -0.91
C LEU A 285 -8.82 -10.98 0.44
N TRP A 286 -9.90 -11.74 0.60
CA TRP A 286 -10.13 -12.52 1.80
C TRP A 286 -10.92 -13.80 1.52
N PHE A 287 -11.16 -14.59 2.57
CA PHE A 287 -12.03 -15.76 2.47
C PHE A 287 -13.45 -15.31 2.13
N LYS A 288 -14.03 -15.93 1.10
CA LYS A 288 -15.36 -15.63 0.60
C LYS A 288 -16.42 -15.77 1.69
N ASP A 289 -17.32 -14.79 1.74
CA ASP A 289 -18.42 -14.70 2.70
C ASP A 289 -17.95 -14.61 4.17
N GLN A 290 -16.70 -14.20 4.40
CA GLN A 290 -16.15 -13.98 5.74
C GLN A 290 -15.76 -12.53 5.93
N THR A 291 -16.08 -11.98 7.11
CA THR A 291 -15.64 -10.65 7.49
C THR A 291 -14.12 -10.63 7.67
N VAL A 292 -13.48 -9.66 7.02
CA VAL A 292 -12.05 -9.39 7.21
C VAL A 292 -11.80 -8.95 8.66
N PRO A 293 -10.88 -9.58 9.38
CA PRO A 293 -10.66 -9.28 10.80
C PRO A 293 -10.07 -7.87 10.98
N PRO A 294 -10.57 -7.10 11.96
CA PRO A 294 -9.98 -5.82 12.33
C PRO A 294 -8.62 -6.02 13.02
N PRO A 295 -7.81 -4.96 13.17
CA PRO A 295 -6.55 -5.02 13.92
C PRO A 295 -6.75 -5.55 15.34
N ASP A 296 -5.80 -6.33 15.84
CA ASP A 296 -5.86 -6.89 17.20
C ASP A 296 -5.66 -5.83 18.29
N ARG A 297 -5.00 -4.71 17.96
CA ARG A 297 -4.62 -3.65 18.89
C ARG A 297 -4.84 -2.27 18.29
N TRP A 298 -5.10 -1.30 19.16
CA TRP A 298 -5.05 0.11 18.81
C TRP A 298 -3.59 0.51 18.59
N THR A 299 -3.13 0.41 17.35
CA THR A 299 -1.80 0.82 16.93
C THR A 299 -1.94 2.03 16.02
N ILE A 300 -1.15 3.05 16.31
CA ILE A 300 -0.74 3.99 15.26
C ILE A 300 0.36 3.25 14.52
N SER A 301 0.25 3.14 13.20
CA SER A 301 1.24 2.44 12.38
C SER A 301 2.62 3.00 12.67
N MET A 302 3.56 2.14 13.05
CA MET A 302 4.97 2.51 12.92
C MET A 302 5.27 2.45 11.43
N VAL A 303 5.93 3.46 10.86
CA VAL A 303 6.37 3.42 9.44
C VAL A 303 7.73 2.71 9.34
N SER A 304 8.52 2.77 10.40
CA SER A 304 9.81 2.09 10.50
C SER A 304 10.18 1.88 11.97
N LEU A 305 11.17 1.02 12.22
CA LEU A 305 11.86 1.02 13.50
C LEU A 305 12.51 2.38 13.75
N PRO A 306 12.58 2.80 15.02
CA PRO A 306 13.26 4.04 15.35
C PRO A 306 14.75 3.92 15.00
N ALA A 307 15.22 4.77 14.10
CA ALA A 307 16.62 4.87 13.69
C ALA A 307 17.41 5.83 14.60
N SER A 308 16.72 6.49 15.54
CA SER A 308 17.31 7.47 16.44
C SER A 308 16.69 7.41 17.85
N LEU A 309 17.45 7.89 18.84
CA LEU A 309 16.94 8.07 20.22
C LEU A 309 15.69 8.96 20.28
N PHE A 310 15.50 9.83 19.28
CA PHE A 310 14.32 10.67 19.16
C PHE A 310 13.09 9.85 18.77
N GLU A 311 13.19 9.03 17.73
CA GLU A 311 12.10 8.14 17.31
C GLU A 311 11.82 7.07 18.38
N GLU A 312 12.85 6.57 19.07
CA GLU A 312 12.65 5.66 20.21
C GLU A 312 11.82 6.32 21.33
N ALA A 313 12.08 7.60 21.63
CA ALA A 313 11.31 8.34 22.62
C ALA A 313 9.84 8.52 22.19
N LEU A 314 9.60 8.74 20.90
CA LEU A 314 8.27 8.82 20.31
C LEU A 314 7.50 7.49 20.38
N VAL A 315 8.17 6.38 20.05
CA VAL A 315 7.62 5.01 20.20
C VAL A 315 7.27 4.72 21.65
N GLN A 316 8.10 5.12 22.62
CA GLN A 316 7.80 4.95 24.06
C GLN A 316 6.58 5.74 24.53
N LEU A 317 6.21 6.84 23.86
CA LEU A 317 4.96 7.55 24.09
C LEU A 317 3.77 6.91 23.36
N GLY A 318 3.99 5.86 22.57
CA GLY A 318 2.98 5.24 21.71
C GLY A 318 2.66 6.06 20.46
N LEU A 319 3.56 6.99 20.09
CA LEU A 319 3.45 7.86 18.92
C LEU A 319 4.56 7.50 17.92
N PRO A 320 4.49 6.38 17.21
CA PRO A 320 5.57 5.93 16.33
C PRO A 320 5.61 6.74 15.02
N VAL A 321 5.92 8.03 15.15
CA VAL A 321 5.97 9.02 14.09
C VAL A 321 7.39 9.07 13.54
N SER A 322 7.54 9.00 12.20
CA SER A 322 8.84 9.10 11.54
C SER A 322 9.43 10.52 11.66
N ILE A 323 10.74 10.66 11.48
CA ILE A 323 11.36 11.99 11.39
C ILE A 323 10.74 12.86 10.29
N ARG A 324 10.28 12.25 9.18
CA ARG A 324 9.64 12.97 8.06
C ARG A 324 8.32 13.61 8.50
N VAL A 325 7.43 12.82 9.11
CA VAL A 325 6.18 13.36 9.67
C VAL A 325 6.48 14.40 10.75
N PHE A 326 7.48 14.19 11.60
CA PHE A 326 7.88 15.18 12.59
C PHE A 326 8.36 16.50 11.95
N ASP A 327 9.12 16.43 10.86
CA ASP A 327 9.54 17.60 10.11
C ASP A 327 8.35 18.35 9.50
N SER A 328 7.29 17.65 9.06
CA SER A 328 6.04 18.30 8.64
C SER A 328 5.45 19.17 9.77
N TYR A 329 5.46 18.69 11.03
CA TYR A 329 5.04 19.53 12.17
C TYR A 329 5.92 20.77 12.35
N ILE A 330 7.23 20.64 12.14
CA ILE A 330 8.19 21.77 12.21
C ILE A 330 7.91 22.78 11.09
N LEU A 331 7.71 22.32 9.86
CA LEU A 331 7.41 23.16 8.69
C LEU A 331 6.06 23.87 8.85
N ASP A 332 5.04 23.21 9.39
CA ASP A 332 3.76 23.83 9.75
C ASP A 332 3.90 24.91 10.83
N SER A 333 4.74 24.70 11.86
CA SER A 333 5.06 25.76 12.83
C SER A 333 5.75 26.96 12.16
N LEU A 334 6.67 26.74 11.22
CA LEU A 334 7.31 27.82 10.45
C LEU A 334 6.29 28.57 9.57
N TYR A 335 5.38 27.85 8.92
CA TYR A 335 4.28 28.43 8.13
C TYR A 335 3.36 29.31 9.01
N ARG A 336 3.01 28.83 10.20
CA ARG A 336 2.21 29.55 11.20
C ARG A 336 2.97 30.65 11.92
N ARG A 337 4.28 30.78 11.68
CA ARG A 337 5.20 31.72 12.35
C ARG A 337 5.29 31.50 13.86
N GLU A 338 5.16 30.26 14.27
CA GLU A 338 5.36 29.81 15.64
C GLU A 338 6.86 29.59 15.89
N THR A 339 7.40 30.27 16.90
CA THR A 339 8.80 30.10 17.32
C THR A 339 8.94 29.27 18.60
N ASP A 340 7.81 28.93 19.22
CA ASP A 340 7.76 28.19 20.48
C ASP A 340 7.54 26.70 20.19
N CYS A 341 8.53 25.88 20.54
CA CYS A 341 8.46 24.43 20.35
C CYS A 341 7.35 23.79 21.18
N SER A 342 6.89 24.42 22.28
CA SER A 342 5.80 23.86 23.09
C SER A 342 4.49 23.76 22.30
N LEU A 343 4.18 24.75 21.45
CA LEU A 343 2.98 24.75 20.61
C LEU A 343 2.98 23.62 19.57
N LEU A 344 4.16 23.26 19.07
CA LEU A 344 4.33 22.10 18.18
C LEU A 344 4.05 20.81 18.95
N LEU A 345 4.62 20.68 20.15
CA LEU A 345 4.46 19.50 20.98
C LEU A 345 3.03 19.31 21.47
N ASP A 346 2.28 20.37 21.73
CA ASP A 346 0.85 20.28 22.07
C ASP A 346 0.00 19.72 20.91
N ARG A 347 0.43 19.95 19.65
CA ARG A 347 -0.22 19.36 18.48
C ARG A 347 0.16 17.89 18.34
N LEU A 348 1.44 17.57 18.42
CA LEU A 348 1.97 16.22 18.21
C LEU A 348 1.65 15.24 19.35
N ILE A 349 1.85 15.67 20.60
CA ILE A 349 1.76 14.82 21.80
C ILE A 349 0.38 15.03 22.45
N PRO A 350 -0.46 13.99 22.54
CA PRO A 350 -1.67 14.03 23.34
C PRO A 350 -1.39 14.44 24.79
N VAL A 351 -2.18 15.40 25.29
CA VAL A 351 -2.07 16.02 26.63
C VAL A 351 -1.97 15.00 27.79
N ARG A 352 -2.48 13.77 27.61
CA ARG A 352 -2.49 12.72 28.65
C ARG A 352 -1.23 11.84 28.70
N LEU A 353 -0.31 11.98 27.74
CA LEU A 353 0.94 11.17 27.69
C LEU A 353 2.14 11.90 28.31
N ALA A 354 1.93 13.13 28.78
CA ALA A 354 2.98 14.00 29.30
C ALA A 354 3.59 13.53 30.65
N ASP A 355 3.10 12.43 31.24
CA ASP A 355 3.61 11.89 32.50
C ASP A 355 4.96 11.13 32.35
N ASN A 356 5.41 10.87 31.11
CA ASN A 356 6.72 10.26 30.84
C ASN A 356 7.84 11.30 30.79
N ALA A 357 8.27 11.76 31.98
CA ALA A 357 9.26 12.83 32.19
C ALA A 357 10.63 12.64 31.50
N PHE A 358 10.97 11.43 31.02
CA PHE A 358 12.24 11.16 30.34
C PHE A 358 12.21 11.40 28.82
N CYS A 359 11.08 11.15 28.15
CA CYS A 359 10.98 11.23 26.69
C CYS A 359 10.84 12.67 26.20
N ILE A 360 10.08 13.49 26.94
CA ILE A 360 9.77 14.88 26.57
C ILE A 360 11.04 15.72 26.35
N PRO A 361 12.06 15.72 27.23
CA PRO A 361 13.27 16.50 26.99
C PRO A 361 14.09 16.06 25.76
N VAL A 362 13.99 14.78 25.37
CA VAL A 362 14.65 14.27 24.14
C VAL A 362 13.94 14.86 22.92
N ILE A 363 12.61 14.80 22.92
CA ILE A 363 11.76 15.32 21.85
C ILE A 363 11.87 16.86 21.74
N GLU A 364 11.85 17.59 22.85
CA GLU A 364 12.04 19.05 22.87
C GLU A 364 13.38 19.47 22.26
N ARG A 365 14.46 18.75 22.59
CA ARG A 365 15.79 19.02 22.02
C ARG A 365 15.82 18.72 20.52
N ALA A 366 15.18 17.64 20.08
CA ALA A 366 15.05 17.31 18.66
C ALA A 366 14.27 18.40 17.92
N ALA A 367 13.12 18.83 18.46
CA ALA A 367 12.29 19.92 17.92
C ALA A 367 13.10 21.21 17.73
N ALA A 368 13.79 21.65 18.78
CA ALA A 368 14.60 22.88 18.72
C ALA A 368 15.75 22.77 17.69
N SER A 369 16.37 21.59 17.59
CA SER A 369 17.44 21.35 16.62
C SER A 369 16.91 21.37 15.18
N ARG A 370 15.84 20.62 14.89
CA ARG A 370 15.22 20.54 13.56
C ARG A 370 14.65 21.88 13.12
N LEU A 371 13.96 22.60 14.02
CA LEU A 371 13.46 23.95 13.75
C LEU A 371 14.58 24.89 13.30
N LYS A 372 15.71 24.91 14.03
CA LYS A 372 16.87 25.74 13.68
C LYS A 372 17.49 25.34 12.33
N GLU A 373 17.40 24.08 11.95
CA GLU A 373 17.94 23.58 10.69
C GLU A 373 17.04 23.97 9.51
N LEU A 374 15.77 23.59 9.57
CA LEU A 374 14.79 23.84 8.50
C LEU A 374 14.50 25.33 8.32
N GLN A 375 14.51 26.14 9.39
CA GLN A 375 14.33 27.59 9.29
C GLN A 375 15.34 28.28 8.37
N LYS A 376 16.54 27.71 8.17
CA LYS A 376 17.58 28.32 7.32
C LYS A 376 17.21 28.33 5.84
N THR A 377 16.45 27.34 5.41
CA THR A 377 16.11 27.09 3.99
C THR A 377 14.62 27.29 3.71
N TYR A 378 13.79 27.37 4.75
CA TYR A 378 12.35 27.53 4.62
C TYR A 378 11.94 28.85 3.94
N ASN A 379 11.04 28.76 2.97
CA ASN A 379 10.49 29.91 2.25
C ASN A 379 8.96 29.90 2.30
N ILE A 380 8.39 30.76 3.17
CA ILE A 380 6.95 30.88 3.36
C ILE A 380 6.17 31.26 2.10
N PHE A 381 6.80 31.96 1.15
CA PHE A 381 6.12 32.36 -0.09
C PHE A 381 6.00 31.20 -1.07
N ALA A 382 6.98 30.30 -1.08
CA ALA A 382 6.93 29.07 -1.87
C ALA A 382 5.99 28.03 -1.23
N ASP A 383 5.78 28.10 0.08
CA ASP A 383 4.99 27.13 0.86
C ASP A 383 3.51 27.54 1.05
N ASN A 384 2.98 28.50 0.29
CA ASN A 384 1.63 29.02 0.56
C ASN A 384 0.50 28.00 0.31
N GLU A 385 0.62 27.15 -0.71
CA GLU A 385 -0.40 26.10 -0.97
C GLU A 385 -0.10 24.83 -0.17
N THR A 386 1.13 24.31 -0.30
CA THR A 386 1.65 23.17 0.48
C THR A 386 1.46 23.36 1.98
N GLY A 387 1.78 24.54 2.53
CA GLY A 387 1.62 24.84 3.95
C GLY A 387 0.17 24.81 4.43
N ARG A 388 -0.81 25.24 3.62
CA ARG A 388 -2.24 25.15 3.97
C ARG A 388 -2.71 23.71 4.02
N LEU A 389 -2.31 22.93 3.03
CA LEU A 389 -2.66 21.53 2.92
C LEU A 389 -2.02 20.73 4.06
N ARG A 390 -0.72 20.97 4.34
CA ARG A 390 0.02 20.40 5.48
C ARG A 390 -0.66 20.70 6.81
N THR A 391 -1.13 21.94 7.01
CA THR A 391 -1.90 22.33 8.20
C THR A 391 -3.13 21.44 8.41
N ARG A 392 -3.88 21.10 7.36
CA ARG A 392 -5.07 20.23 7.45
C ARG A 392 -4.70 18.81 7.81
N PHE A 393 -3.73 18.22 7.11
CA PHE A 393 -3.25 16.86 7.41
C PHE A 393 -2.70 16.74 8.82
N ILE A 394 -1.95 17.73 9.32
CA ILE A 394 -1.48 17.75 10.71
C ILE A 394 -2.63 17.83 11.69
N ALA A 395 -3.65 18.64 11.42
CA ALA A 395 -4.83 18.73 12.26
C ALA A 395 -5.58 17.39 12.34
N LEU A 396 -5.78 16.75 11.19
CA LEU A 396 -6.38 15.42 11.08
C LEU A 396 -5.55 14.37 11.83
N HIS A 397 -4.24 14.29 11.58
CA HIS A 397 -3.31 13.38 12.28
C HIS A 397 -3.40 13.56 13.79
N SER A 398 -3.35 14.82 14.27
CA SER A 398 -3.39 15.16 15.69
C SER A 398 -4.71 14.70 16.33
N GLU A 399 -5.84 14.93 15.66
CA GLU A 399 -7.16 14.52 16.16
C GLU A 399 -7.36 13.01 16.13
N LEU A 400 -6.95 12.32 15.06
CA LEU A 400 -6.94 10.86 14.96
C LEU A 400 -6.11 10.24 16.08
N THR A 401 -4.89 10.75 16.27
CA THR A 401 -4.00 10.32 17.35
C THR A 401 -4.71 10.45 18.69
N ARG A 402 -5.23 11.64 19.04
CA ARG A 402 -5.95 11.83 20.32
C ARG A 402 -7.12 10.87 20.48
N PHE A 403 -7.87 10.61 19.41
CA PHE A 403 -9.02 9.74 19.43
C PHE A 403 -8.64 8.26 19.63
N ILE A 404 -7.65 7.75 18.89
CA ILE A 404 -7.11 6.39 19.04
C ILE A 404 -6.58 6.18 20.45
N PHE A 405 -5.84 7.15 21.01
CA PHE A 405 -5.37 7.08 22.38
C PHE A 405 -6.52 7.04 23.39
N MET A 406 -7.55 7.86 23.20
CA MET A 406 -8.76 7.81 24.02
C MET A 406 -9.40 6.42 23.99
N LEU A 407 -9.57 5.84 22.79
CA LEU A 407 -10.12 4.49 22.62
C LEU A 407 -9.24 3.42 23.27
N ARG A 408 -7.92 3.52 23.13
CA ARG A 408 -6.97 2.64 23.81
C ARG A 408 -7.11 2.70 25.33
N ASP A 409 -7.25 3.89 25.90
CA ASP A 409 -7.41 4.12 27.33
C ASP A 409 -8.75 3.58 27.86
N THR A 410 -9.77 3.46 27.00
CA THR A 410 -11.01 2.75 27.37
C THR A 410 -10.82 1.27 27.60
N GLY A 411 -9.71 0.67 27.12
CA GLY A 411 -9.40 -0.75 27.19
C GLY A 411 -10.33 -1.65 26.37
N LEU A 412 -11.12 -1.07 25.46
CA LEU A 412 -11.88 -1.82 24.45
C LEU A 412 -10.94 -2.29 23.34
N LEU A 413 -11.20 -3.47 22.78
CA LEU A 413 -10.44 -4.00 21.64
C LEU A 413 -10.97 -3.40 20.34
N PRO A 414 -10.12 -3.20 19.31
CA PRO A 414 -10.56 -2.62 18.03
C PRO A 414 -11.71 -3.40 17.39
N GLY A 415 -11.71 -4.73 17.49
CA GLY A 415 -12.80 -5.57 16.97
C GLY A 415 -14.15 -5.45 17.68
N THR A 416 -14.25 -4.65 18.74
CA THR A 416 -15.55 -4.33 19.38
C THR A 416 -16.21 -3.09 18.79
N MET A 417 -15.52 -2.36 17.90
CA MET A 417 -16.05 -1.17 17.27
C MET A 417 -17.13 -1.52 16.25
N PRO A 418 -18.24 -0.75 16.19
CA PRO A 418 -19.24 -0.90 15.15
C PRO A 418 -18.66 -0.60 13.75
N GLU A 419 -19.28 -1.15 12.72
CA GLU A 419 -19.05 -0.77 11.31
C GLU A 419 -17.58 -0.79 10.87
N GLN A 420 -16.79 -1.73 11.41
CA GLN A 420 -15.34 -1.79 11.18
C GLN A 420 -14.61 -0.47 11.50
N GLY A 421 -15.13 0.35 12.43
CA GLY A 421 -14.59 1.69 12.67
C GLY A 421 -13.12 1.73 13.11
N ALA A 422 -12.64 0.67 13.75
CA ALA A 422 -11.22 0.49 14.01
C ALA A 422 -10.36 0.37 12.74
N VAL A 423 -10.86 -0.33 11.71
CA VAL A 423 -10.20 -0.47 10.40
C VAL A 423 -10.15 0.88 9.71
N ILE A 424 -11.29 1.58 9.64
CA ILE A 424 -11.42 2.89 9.00
C ILE A 424 -10.46 3.90 9.66
N LEU A 425 -10.41 3.94 11.00
CA LEU A 425 -9.47 4.81 11.71
C LEU A 425 -7.99 4.49 11.40
N ALA A 426 -7.65 3.21 11.26
CA ALA A 426 -6.30 2.79 10.91
C ALA A 426 -5.94 3.18 9.47
N GLN A 427 -6.87 3.03 8.52
CA GLN A 427 -6.69 3.44 7.12
C GLN A 427 -6.52 4.95 6.99
N ILE A 428 -7.41 5.74 7.61
CA ILE A 428 -7.29 7.22 7.59
C ILE A 428 -5.96 7.64 8.22
N MET A 429 -5.52 7.01 9.32
CA MET A 429 -4.22 7.29 9.92
C MET A 429 -3.06 6.99 8.96
N ALA A 430 -3.06 5.82 8.31
CA ALA A 430 -2.02 5.43 7.36
C ALA A 430 -1.95 6.40 6.17
N HIS A 431 -3.10 6.74 5.57
CA HIS A 431 -3.19 7.68 4.46
C HIS A 431 -2.77 9.10 4.85
N THR A 432 -3.12 9.54 6.07
CA THR A 432 -2.68 10.84 6.60
C THR A 432 -1.16 10.90 6.77
N ILE A 433 -0.55 9.82 7.28
CA ILE A 433 0.91 9.72 7.43
C ILE A 433 1.59 9.76 6.05
N SER A 434 1.13 8.93 5.12
CA SER A 434 1.68 8.88 3.76
C SER A 434 1.57 10.23 3.04
N ALA A 435 0.42 10.91 3.16
CA ALA A 435 0.23 12.23 2.58
C ALA A 435 1.19 13.28 3.17
N LEU A 436 1.47 13.25 4.47
CA LEU A 436 2.43 14.16 5.10
C LEU A 436 3.85 13.92 4.60
N GLU A 437 4.26 12.65 4.45
CA GLU A 437 5.58 12.30 3.95
C GLU A 437 5.75 12.71 2.48
N ASN A 438 4.76 12.45 1.64
CA ASN A 438 4.80 12.77 0.21
C ASN A 438 4.67 14.28 -0.07
N LEU A 439 3.90 15.02 0.73
CA LEU A 439 3.69 16.45 0.53
C LEU A 439 4.96 17.28 0.75
N ASP A 440 5.76 16.91 1.76
CA ASP A 440 6.96 17.66 2.14
C ASP A 440 8.25 17.09 1.58
N PHE A 441 8.23 15.80 1.22
CA PHE A 441 9.38 15.07 0.68
C PHE A 441 8.94 14.27 -0.56
N PRO A 442 8.48 14.94 -1.63
CA PRO A 442 7.97 14.27 -2.80
C PRO A 442 9.07 13.43 -3.47
N VAL A 443 8.68 12.21 -3.87
CA VAL A 443 9.54 11.32 -4.67
C VAL A 443 9.56 11.76 -6.14
N SER A 444 8.54 12.51 -6.59
CA SER A 444 8.45 13.07 -7.95
C SER A 444 7.83 14.47 -7.96
N ASP A 445 8.23 15.33 -8.91
CA ASP A 445 7.76 16.72 -9.03
C ASP A 445 6.49 16.85 -9.89
N ASN A 446 5.40 16.11 -9.60
CA ASN A 446 4.17 16.19 -10.40
C ASN A 446 3.15 17.22 -9.81
N PRO A 447 2.81 18.30 -10.54
CA PRO A 447 1.86 19.31 -10.04
C PRO A 447 0.42 18.82 -9.87
N GLY A 448 0.02 17.70 -10.51
CA GLY A 448 -1.30 17.08 -10.31
C GLY A 448 -1.51 16.50 -8.90
N ASP A 449 -0.43 16.32 -8.14
CA ASP A 449 -0.49 15.69 -6.82
C ASP A 449 -1.15 16.59 -5.77
N ILE A 450 -1.04 17.93 -5.88
CA ILE A 450 -1.58 18.85 -4.87
C ILE A 450 -3.12 18.88 -4.88
N ASP A 451 -3.74 18.96 -6.06
CA ASP A 451 -5.21 18.98 -6.17
C ASP A 451 -5.82 17.65 -5.71
N ASN A 452 -5.16 16.52 -6.04
CA ASN A 452 -5.55 15.20 -5.55
C ASN A 452 -5.47 15.11 -4.02
N LEU A 453 -4.40 15.66 -3.42
CA LEU A 453 -4.24 15.70 -1.97
C LEU A 453 -5.30 16.59 -1.30
N TRP A 454 -5.78 17.66 -1.94
CA TRP A 454 -6.90 18.48 -1.43
C TRP A 454 -8.20 17.69 -1.34
N LEU A 455 -8.57 16.98 -2.40
CA LEU A 455 -9.76 16.13 -2.42
C LEU A 455 -9.62 14.98 -1.40
N SER A 456 -8.43 14.40 -1.31
CA SER A 456 -8.12 13.32 -0.38
C SER A 456 -8.28 13.75 1.08
N VAL A 457 -7.74 14.92 1.49
CA VAL A 457 -7.89 15.39 2.87
C VAL A 457 -9.33 15.72 3.22
N GLU A 458 -10.12 16.22 2.27
CA GLU A 458 -11.55 16.48 2.45
C GLU A 458 -12.34 15.19 2.71
N GLY A 459 -12.18 14.19 1.85
CA GLY A 459 -12.83 12.89 2.02
C GLY A 459 -12.41 12.19 3.31
N MET A 460 -11.14 12.31 3.71
CA MET A 460 -10.65 11.74 4.97
C MET A 460 -11.18 12.46 6.21
N GLU A 461 -11.30 13.79 6.18
CA GLU A 461 -11.88 14.56 7.29
C GLU A 461 -13.37 14.22 7.48
N GLU A 462 -14.13 14.08 6.39
CA GLU A 462 -15.53 13.65 6.41
C GLU A 462 -15.66 12.22 6.95
N SER A 463 -14.90 11.28 6.39
CA SER A 463 -14.88 9.88 6.84
C SER A 463 -14.52 9.76 8.33
N PHE A 464 -13.54 10.55 8.79
CA PHE A 464 -13.17 10.59 10.20
C PHE A 464 -14.30 11.14 11.07
N PHE A 465 -14.96 12.22 10.64
CA PHE A 465 -16.07 12.81 11.37
C PHE A 465 -17.24 11.83 11.53
N GLU A 466 -17.60 11.13 10.46
CA GLU A 466 -18.67 10.13 10.46
C GLU A 466 -18.33 8.98 11.40
N ILE A 467 -17.18 8.33 11.24
CA ILE A 467 -16.84 7.17 12.05
C ILE A 467 -16.62 7.53 13.53
N LYS A 468 -16.04 8.71 13.80
CA LYS A 468 -15.91 9.24 15.16
C LYS A 468 -17.29 9.43 15.80
N THR A 469 -18.28 9.89 15.05
CA THR A 469 -19.65 10.06 15.55
C THR A 469 -20.26 8.72 15.90
N VAL A 470 -20.23 7.75 14.97
CA VAL A 470 -20.75 6.38 15.18
C VAL A 470 -20.11 5.72 16.40
N ILE A 471 -18.78 5.79 16.53
CA ILE A 471 -18.07 5.20 17.68
C ILE A 471 -18.47 5.88 18.99
N ASN A 472 -18.55 7.22 19.03
CA ASN A 472 -18.92 7.94 20.24
C ASN A 472 -20.36 7.66 20.70
N GLU A 473 -21.28 7.44 19.77
CA GLU A 473 -22.66 7.05 20.07
C GLU A 473 -22.73 5.62 20.65
N ALA A 474 -21.92 4.69 20.14
CA ALA A 474 -21.85 3.31 20.63
C ALA A 474 -21.08 3.15 21.95
N LEU A 475 -20.13 4.03 22.24
CA LEU A 475 -19.17 3.90 23.34
C LEU A 475 -19.81 3.69 24.73
N PRO A 476 -20.88 4.41 25.13
CA PRO A 476 -21.51 4.21 26.44
C PRO A 476 -22.03 2.79 26.65
N GLU A 477 -22.60 2.17 25.62
CA GLU A 477 -23.13 0.80 25.70
C GLU A 477 -22.01 -0.24 25.70
N LEU A 478 -20.98 -0.06 24.87
CA LEU A 478 -19.81 -0.93 24.85
C LEU A 478 -19.10 -0.98 26.21
N LEU A 479 -18.93 0.19 26.85
CA LEU A 479 -18.36 0.27 28.19
C LEU A 479 -19.21 -0.46 29.22
N LYS A 480 -20.55 -0.31 29.20
CA LYS A 480 -21.46 -1.03 30.12
C LYS A 480 -21.38 -2.55 29.94
N GLN A 481 -21.32 -3.02 28.70
CA GLN A 481 -21.22 -4.45 28.40
C GLN A 481 -19.92 -5.05 28.96
N ARG A 482 -18.80 -4.33 28.85
CA ARG A 482 -17.52 -4.73 29.44
C ARG A 482 -17.61 -4.91 30.96
N PHE A 483 -18.21 -3.96 31.68
CA PHE A 483 -18.42 -4.08 33.12
C PHE A 483 -19.35 -5.24 33.52
N THR A 484 -20.25 -5.65 32.64
CA THR A 484 -21.21 -6.74 32.88
C THR A 484 -20.55 -8.11 32.71
N ILE A 485 -19.64 -8.26 31.75
CA ILE A 485 -18.89 -9.50 31.52
C ILE A 485 -17.91 -9.77 32.67
N VAL A 486 -17.17 -8.75 33.13
CA VAL A 486 -16.24 -8.87 34.27
C VAL A 486 -16.95 -9.28 35.56
N LYS A 487 -18.23 -8.90 35.75
CA LYS A 487 -19.03 -9.34 36.92
C LYS A 487 -19.49 -10.80 36.84
N LYS A 488 -19.57 -11.41 35.65
CA LYS A 488 -20.01 -12.81 35.50
C LYS A 488 -18.88 -13.83 35.75
N GLU A 489 -17.62 -13.40 35.73
CA GLU A 489 -16.46 -14.25 36.04
C GLU A 489 -16.05 -14.17 37.52
N SER A 490 -17.02 -14.31 38.42
CA SER A 490 -16.74 -14.66 39.82
C SER A 490 -16.85 -16.19 39.95
N PRO A 491 -15.80 -16.92 40.36
CA PRO A 491 -15.90 -18.37 40.52
C PRO A 491 -16.92 -18.68 41.61
N ASP A 492 -17.88 -19.54 41.30
CA ASP A 492 -18.61 -20.29 42.33
C ASP A 492 -17.58 -21.02 43.20
N GLU A 493 -17.38 -20.53 44.43
CA GLU A 493 -16.85 -21.32 45.53
C GLU A 493 -17.77 -22.54 45.70
N ARG A 494 -17.38 -23.68 45.12
CA ARG A 494 -17.95 -24.98 45.49
C ARG A 494 -17.11 -25.59 46.60
N VAL A 495 -17.75 -25.58 47.78
CA VAL A 495 -17.49 -26.43 48.96
C VAL A 495 -17.45 -27.91 48.58
#